data_AF-A0A7V3KZN7-F1
#
_entry.id   AF-A0A7V3KZN7-F1
#
_cell.length_a   1.000
_cell.length_b   1.000
_cell.length_c   1.000
_cell.angle_alpha   90.00
_cell.angle_beta   90.00
_cell.angle_gamma   90.00
#
_symmetry.space_group_name_H-M   'P 1'
#
loop_
_entity.id
_entity.type
_entity.pdbx_description
1 polymer ?
#
loop_
_entity_poly.entity_id
_entity_poly.type
_entity_poly.pdbx_seq_one_letter_code
_entity_poly.pdbx_strand_id
1 'polypeptide(L)'
;MALVEHFPQFAAKVLDLAEKYNIFYASTARIISGGLAMMFSISFAFNRADPEMMRRVKLALDEATSFALDMGALPWKPNFREQQMTLQKMDPQTRKLLQAIKNVLDPQGIMNPGNWEVGE
;
A
#
# COMPACT_ATOMS: atom_id res chain seq x y z
N MET A 1 4.18 -0.01 -7.29
CA MET A 1 4.62 0.00 -8.69
C MET A 1 3.41 0.29 -9.54
N ALA A 2 3.49 1.30 -10.40
CA ALA A 2 2.42 1.78 -11.27
C ALA A 2 2.97 1.97 -12.69
N LEU A 3 2.07 2.09 -13.68
CA LEU A 3 2.45 2.53 -15.01
C LEU A 3 2.99 3.97 -14.97
N VAL A 4 4.01 4.27 -15.77
CA VAL A 4 4.64 5.61 -15.80
C VAL A 4 3.64 6.70 -16.19
N GLU A 5 2.70 6.41 -17.08
CA GLU A 5 1.65 7.34 -17.52
C GLU A 5 0.73 7.83 -16.40
N HIS A 6 0.63 7.07 -15.29
CA HIS A 6 -0.15 7.47 -14.12
C HIS A 6 0.60 8.41 -13.17
N PHE A 7 1.86 8.74 -13.45
CA PHE A 7 2.67 9.59 -12.58
C PHE A 7 2.01 10.93 -12.22
N PRO A 8 1.41 11.70 -13.16
CA PRO A 8 0.74 12.96 -12.82
C PRO A 8 -0.35 12.80 -11.76
N GLN A 9 -1.14 11.73 -11.83
CA GLN A 9 -2.23 11.43 -10.90
C GLN A 9 -1.69 11.10 -9.51
N PHE A 10 -0.60 10.31 -9.43
CA PHE A 10 0.07 10.04 -8.16
C PHE A 10 0.69 11.29 -7.54
N ALA A 11 1.33 12.14 -8.35
CA ALA A 11 1.90 13.41 -7.87
C ALA A 11 0.81 14.36 -7.35
N ALA A 12 -0.30 14.50 -8.09
CA ALA A 12 -1.44 15.31 -7.67
C ALA A 12 -2.07 14.77 -6.38
N LYS A 13 -2.21 13.44 -6.26
CA LYS A 13 -2.81 12.83 -5.06
C LYS A 13 -2.02 13.09 -3.79
N VAL A 14 -0.69 13.13 -3.87
CA VAL A 14 0.15 13.48 -2.70
C VAL A 14 -0.17 14.89 -2.20
N LEU A 15 -0.30 15.85 -3.11
CA LEU A 15 -0.60 17.24 -2.78
C LEU A 15 -1.98 17.37 -2.12
N ASP A 16 -2.98 16.75 -2.72
CA ASP A 16 -4.35 16.66 -2.18
C ASP A 16 -4.37 16.10 -0.75
N LEU A 17 -3.67 14.98 -0.52
CA LEU A 17 -3.60 14.36 0.80
C LEU A 17 -2.85 15.25 1.81
N ALA A 18 -1.75 15.87 1.40
CA ALA A 18 -0.98 16.76 2.26
C ALA A 18 -1.81 17.96 2.73
N GLU A 19 -2.56 18.57 1.82
CA GLU A 19 -3.48 19.67 2.12
C GLU A 19 -4.65 19.21 3.00
N LYS A 20 -5.37 18.17 2.57
CA LYS A 20 -6.54 17.62 3.26
C LYS A 20 -6.27 17.24 4.70
N TYR A 21 -5.13 16.60 4.96
CA TYR A 21 -4.78 16.10 6.29
C TYR A 21 -3.87 17.05 7.07
N ASN A 22 -3.48 18.20 6.50
CA ASN A 22 -2.55 19.16 7.07
C ASN A 22 -1.27 18.47 7.58
N ILE A 23 -0.55 17.84 6.66
CA ILE A 23 0.67 17.08 6.90
C ILE A 23 1.74 17.39 5.84
N PHE A 24 3.01 17.37 6.24
CA PHE A 24 4.12 17.51 5.29
C PHE A 24 4.32 16.21 4.52
N TYR A 25 4.69 16.33 3.25
CA TYR A 25 4.98 15.20 2.39
C TYR A 25 6.42 15.23 1.88
N ALA A 26 6.93 14.05 1.56
CA ALA A 26 8.13 13.84 0.79
C ALA A 26 7.88 12.65 -0.15
N SER A 27 8.04 12.86 -1.44
CA SER A 27 7.78 11.83 -2.43
C SER A 27 8.95 11.67 -3.37
N THR A 28 9.22 10.44 -3.76
CA THR A 28 10.26 10.10 -4.74
C THR A 28 9.67 9.24 -5.84
N ALA A 29 10.12 9.49 -7.06
CA ALA A 29 9.77 8.69 -8.22
C ALA A 29 11.03 8.03 -8.76
N ARG A 30 10.95 6.73 -9.04
CA ARG A 30 12.00 5.99 -9.74
C ARG A 30 11.39 5.27 -10.93
N ILE A 31 11.83 5.64 -12.12
CA ILE A 31 11.50 4.92 -13.35
C ILE A 31 12.29 3.62 -13.37
N ILE A 32 11.61 2.52 -13.67
CA ILE A 32 12.16 1.17 -13.71
C ILE A 32 11.65 0.42 -14.94
N SER A 33 12.14 -0.80 -15.17
CA SER A 33 11.71 -1.67 -16.28
C SER A 33 11.78 -0.98 -17.66
N GLY A 34 12.90 -0.29 -17.92
CA GLY A 34 13.14 0.36 -19.22
C GLY A 34 12.19 1.52 -19.55
N GLY A 35 11.48 2.09 -18.57
CA GLY A 35 10.54 3.19 -18.80
C GLY A 35 9.06 2.82 -18.76
N LEU A 36 8.73 1.55 -18.55
CA LEU A 36 7.33 1.07 -18.54
C LEU A 36 6.66 1.23 -17.18
N ALA A 37 7.43 1.15 -16.10
CA ALA A 37 6.91 1.16 -14.74
C ALA A 37 7.63 2.20 -13.87
N MET A 38 6.91 2.66 -12.85
CA MET A 38 7.40 3.60 -11.87
C MET A 38 7.20 3.02 -10.46
N MET A 39 8.24 3.13 -9.65
CA MET A 39 8.10 3.11 -8.20
C MET A 39 7.90 4.55 -7.72
N PHE A 40 6.73 4.83 -7.17
CA PHE A 40 6.43 6.11 -6.55
C PHE A 40 6.25 5.92 -5.05
N SER A 41 6.98 6.70 -4.26
CA SER A 41 6.81 6.71 -2.81
C SER A 41 5.91 7.87 -2.40
N ILE A 42 4.83 7.55 -1.70
CA ILE A 42 4.00 8.52 -1.00
C ILE A 42 4.45 8.47 0.45
N SER A 43 5.18 9.48 0.91
CA SER A 43 5.66 9.53 2.29
C SER A 43 5.21 10.82 2.96
N PHE A 44 4.74 10.70 4.20
CA PHE A 44 4.35 11.83 5.02
C PHE A 44 5.27 11.93 6.23
N ALA A 45 5.74 13.13 6.53
CA ALA A 45 6.50 13.37 7.75
C ALA A 45 5.54 13.48 8.94
N PHE A 46 5.96 12.97 10.09
CA PHE A 46 5.14 12.99 11.31
C PHE A 46 5.97 13.12 12.58
N ASN A 47 5.38 13.72 13.59
CA ASN A 47 5.89 13.73 14.95
C ASN A 47 5.24 12.58 15.74
N ARG A 48 6.05 11.63 16.21
CA ARG A 48 5.59 10.49 17.02
C ARG A 48 4.99 10.90 18.36
N ALA A 49 5.37 12.05 18.90
CA ALA A 49 4.85 12.58 20.15
C ALA A 49 3.50 13.31 19.99
N ASP A 50 3.00 13.47 18.77
CA ASP A 50 1.69 14.06 18.47
C ASP A 50 0.71 12.95 18.00
N PRO A 51 -0.16 12.44 18.90
CA PRO A 51 -1.10 11.38 18.56
C PRO A 51 -2.09 11.77 17.46
N GLU A 52 -2.50 13.04 17.39
CA GLU A 52 -3.43 13.50 16.36
C GLU A 52 -2.76 13.57 14.99
N MET A 53 -1.51 14.03 14.92
CA MET A 53 -0.75 13.97 13.67
C MET A 53 -0.55 12.53 13.21
N MET A 54 -0.19 11.62 14.13
CA MET A 54 -0.10 10.19 13.84
C MET A 54 -1.41 9.63 13.27
N ARG A 55 -2.56 10.03 13.83
CA ARG A 55 -3.87 9.63 13.34
C ARG A 55 -4.14 10.15 11.92
N ARG A 56 -3.86 11.44 11.65
CA ARG A 56 -4.03 12.03 10.32
C ARG A 56 -3.14 11.38 9.27
N VAL A 57 -1.87 11.09 9.60
CA VAL A 57 -0.95 10.40 8.69
C VAL A 57 -1.41 8.97 8.39
N LYS A 58 -1.93 8.23 9.38
CA LYS A 58 -2.50 6.89 9.12
C LYS A 58 -3.67 6.98 8.13
N LEU A 59 -4.60 7.90 8.33
CA LEU A 59 -5.72 8.11 7.39
C LEU A 59 -5.24 8.50 5.99
N ALA A 60 -4.25 9.38 5.88
CA ALA A 60 -3.68 9.78 4.61
C ALA A 60 -3.01 8.60 3.89
N LEU A 61 -2.28 7.74 4.60
CA LEU A 61 -1.70 6.53 4.05
C LEU A 61 -2.76 5.55 3.58
N ASP A 62 -3.80 5.29 4.38
CA ASP A 62 -4.89 4.37 3.99
C ASP A 62 -5.61 4.86 2.72
N GLU A 63 -5.87 6.16 2.61
CA GLU A 63 -6.46 6.75 1.41
C GLU A 63 -5.51 6.70 0.21
N ALA A 64 -4.21 6.95 0.42
CA ALA A 64 -3.18 6.81 -0.61
C ALA A 64 -3.11 5.37 -1.14
N THR A 65 -3.18 4.37 -0.26
CA THR A 65 -3.16 2.96 -0.63
C THR A 65 -4.42 2.57 -1.39
N SER A 66 -5.61 3.02 -0.95
CA SER A 66 -6.85 2.79 -1.69
C SER A 66 -6.74 3.34 -3.11
N PHE A 67 -6.35 4.60 -3.23
CA PHE A 67 -6.14 5.26 -4.52
C PHE A 67 -5.13 4.50 -5.40
N ALA A 68 -4.00 4.08 -4.84
CA ALA A 68 -2.98 3.33 -5.56
C ALA A 68 -3.54 2.01 -6.12
N LEU A 69 -4.28 1.27 -5.30
CA LEU A 69 -4.92 0.01 -5.72
C LEU A 69 -6.01 0.24 -6.78
N ASP A 70 -6.79 1.32 -6.67
CA ASP A 70 -7.79 1.72 -7.68
C ASP A 70 -7.15 2.06 -9.03
N MET A 71 -5.96 2.66 -9.01
CA MET A 71 -5.14 2.94 -10.19
C MET A 71 -4.40 1.71 -10.75
N GLY A 72 -4.66 0.52 -10.22
CA GLY A 72 -4.00 -0.73 -10.61
C GLY A 72 -2.54 -0.85 -10.15
N ALA A 73 -2.09 0.01 -9.23
CA ALA A 73 -0.75 -0.04 -8.68
C ALA A 73 -0.67 -1.02 -7.49
N LEU A 74 0.50 -1.63 -7.31
CA LEU A 74 0.76 -2.55 -6.21
C LEU A 74 1.79 -2.00 -5.22
N PRO A 75 1.54 -2.01 -3.90
CA PRO A 75 2.55 -1.64 -2.91
C PRO A 75 3.78 -2.55 -2.98
N TRP A 76 4.99 -1.97 -2.87
CA TRP A 76 6.24 -2.76 -2.86
C TRP A 76 6.56 -3.36 -1.48
N LYS A 77 6.34 -2.60 -0.41
CA LYS A 77 6.57 -3.01 0.98
C LYS A 77 5.41 -2.55 1.85
N PRO A 78 4.22 -3.16 1.72
CA PRO A 78 3.03 -2.74 2.44
C PRO A 78 3.14 -3.06 3.94
N ASN A 79 2.61 -2.15 4.77
CA ASN A 79 2.31 -2.41 6.17
C ASN A 79 1.08 -3.33 6.31
N PHE A 80 0.79 -3.80 7.53
CA PHE A 80 -0.32 -4.73 7.78
C PHE A 80 -1.67 -4.28 7.20
N ARG A 81 -2.04 -3.00 7.35
CA ARG A 81 -3.31 -2.50 6.81
C ARG A 81 -3.33 -2.50 5.29
N GLU A 82 -2.21 -2.11 4.67
CA GLU A 82 -2.08 -2.12 3.22
C GLU A 82 -2.10 -3.54 2.64
N GLN A 83 -1.53 -4.52 3.36
CA GLN A 83 -1.63 -5.94 3.00
C GLN A 83 -3.09 -6.39 3.00
N GLN A 84 -3.84 -6.09 4.07
CA GLN A 84 -5.27 -6.40 4.17
C GLN A 84 -6.08 -5.77 3.03
N MET A 85 -5.85 -4.48 2.73
CA MET A 85 -6.51 -3.78 1.62
C MET A 85 -6.18 -4.41 0.26
N THR A 86 -4.92 -4.84 0.07
CA THR A 86 -4.50 -5.51 -1.16
C THR A 86 -5.18 -6.88 -1.31
N LEU A 87 -5.24 -7.65 -0.22
CA LEU A 87 -5.89 -8.97 -0.19
C LEU A 87 -7.41 -8.87 -0.43
N GLN A 88 -8.07 -7.82 0.06
CA GLN A 88 -9.50 -7.58 -0.18
C GLN A 88 -9.82 -7.32 -1.67
N LYS A 89 -8.89 -6.72 -2.41
CA LYS A 89 -9.02 -6.47 -3.86
C LYS A 89 -8.45 -7.59 -4.73
N MET A 90 -7.80 -8.59 -4.12
CA MET A 90 -7.21 -9.71 -4.85
C MET A 90 -8.30 -10.57 -5.49
N ASP A 91 -8.01 -11.11 -6.67
CA ASP A 91 -8.88 -12.10 -7.31
C ASP A 91 -9.16 -13.28 -6.33
N PRO A 92 -10.44 -13.68 -6.14
CA PRO A 92 -10.79 -14.73 -5.19
C PRO A 92 -10.13 -16.08 -5.47
N GLN A 93 -9.87 -16.43 -6.73
CA GLN A 93 -9.21 -17.71 -7.06
C GLN A 93 -7.74 -17.68 -6.70
N THR A 94 -7.08 -16.55 -6.94
CA THR A 94 -5.71 -16.31 -6.49
C THR A 94 -5.60 -16.43 -4.97
N ARG A 95 -6.54 -15.82 -4.22
CA ARG A 95 -6.59 -15.93 -2.75
C ARG A 95 -6.76 -17.38 -2.28
N LYS A 96 -7.65 -18.16 -2.93
CA LYS A 96 -7.83 -19.59 -2.61
C LYS A 96 -6.58 -20.41 -2.88
N LEU A 97 -5.89 -20.15 -3.99
CA LEU A 97 -4.63 -20.83 -4.30
C LEU A 97 -3.57 -20.56 -3.24
N LEU A 98 -3.39 -19.29 -2.84
CA LEU A 98 -2.46 -18.92 -1.79
C LEU A 98 -2.81 -19.58 -0.45
N GLN A 99 -4.09 -19.65 -0.10
CA GLN A 99 -4.54 -20.36 1.11
C GLN A 99 -4.21 -21.85 1.06
N ALA A 100 -4.44 -22.51 -0.08
CA ALA A 100 -4.11 -23.92 -0.25
C ALA A 100 -2.60 -24.17 -0.08
N ILE A 101 -1.75 -23.32 -0.66
CA ILE A 101 -0.30 -23.39 -0.50
C ILE A 101 0.10 -23.19 0.97
N LYS A 102 -0.45 -22.17 1.64
CA LYS A 102 -0.20 -21.90 3.06
C LYS A 102 -0.57 -23.11 3.93
N ASN A 103 -1.72 -23.73 3.70
CA ASN A 103 -2.16 -24.89 4.49
C ASN A 103 -1.26 -26.12 4.31
N VAL A 104 -0.67 -26.30 3.12
CA VAL A 104 0.29 -27.39 2.86
C VAL A 104 1.62 -27.12 3.56
N LEU A 105 2.11 -25.88 3.51
CA LEU A 105 3.45 -25.52 4.00
C LEU A 105 3.50 -25.17 5.49
N ASP A 106 2.42 -24.62 6.05
CA ASP A 106 2.30 -24.22 7.45
C ASP A 106 0.97 -24.72 8.05
N PRO A 107 0.79 -26.05 8.18
CA PRO A 107 -0.44 -26.64 8.70
C PRO A 107 -0.73 -26.27 10.16
N GLN A 108 0.27 -25.78 10.90
CA GLN A 108 0.13 -25.35 12.30
C GLN A 108 -0.04 -23.83 12.45
N GLY A 109 0.06 -23.06 11.36
CA GLY A 109 -0.11 -21.60 11.37
C GLY A 109 0.96 -20.84 12.17
N ILE A 110 2.17 -21.38 12.32
CA ILE A 110 3.23 -20.79 13.16
C ILE A 110 4.17 -19.87 12.37
N MET A 111 4.15 -19.92 11.04
CA MET A 111 5.04 -19.14 10.19
C MET A 111 4.48 -17.74 9.94
N ASN A 112 4.92 -16.79 10.78
CA ASN A 112 4.66 -15.34 10.68
C ASN A 112 3.17 -14.97 10.60
N PRO A 113 2.37 -15.34 11.63
CA PRO A 113 0.92 -15.13 11.62
C PRO A 113 0.56 -13.65 11.47
N GLY A 114 -0.47 -13.37 10.65
CA GLY A 114 -1.01 -12.04 10.40
C GLY A 114 -0.33 -11.26 9.27
N ASN A 115 0.80 -11.74 8.75
CA ASN A 115 1.48 -11.13 7.61
C ASN A 115 1.07 -11.82 6.30
N TRP A 116 0.43 -11.06 5.39
CA TRP A 116 -0.19 -11.59 4.17
C TRP A 116 -1.14 -12.77 4.44
N GLU A 117 -1.86 -12.69 5.56
CA GLU A 117 -2.78 -13.75 5.97
C GLU A 117 -3.98 -13.80 5.02
N VAL A 118 -4.06 -14.87 4.24
CA VAL A 118 -5.09 -15.06 3.21
C VAL A 118 -6.39 -15.65 3.78
N GLY A 119 -6.38 -16.13 5.02
CA GLY A 119 -7.51 -16.81 5.65
C GLY A 119 -8.16 -16.01 6.78
N GLU A 120 -9.48 -16.05 6.82
CA GLU A 120 -10.31 -16.11 8.02
C GLU A 120 -11.31 -17.26 7.83
#